data_AF-A0A3D3GXZ7-F1
#
_entry.id   AF-A0A3D3GXZ7-F1
#
_cell.length_a   1.000
_cell.length_b   1.000
_cell.length_c   1.000
_cell.angle_alpha   90.00
_cell.angle_beta   90.00
_cell.angle_gamma   90.00
#
_symmetry.space_group_name_H-M   'P 1'
#
loop_
_entity.id
_entity.type
_entity.pdbx_description
1 polymer ?
#
loop_
_entity_poly.entity_id
_entity_poly.type
_entity_poly.pdbx_seq_one_letter_code
_entity_poly.pdbx_strand_id
1 'polypeptide(L)' 'FNNEEASYQLLAGSRLSFIGCWLVMRQNVPAVFLPKDLLETIPKQLFIFRDSINEQDYSRIASVIKQLE' A
#
# COMPACT_ATOMS: atom_id res chain seq x y z
N PHE A 1 -23.17 3.17 2.30
CA PHE A 1 -21.81 3.10 2.86
C PHE A 1 -21.06 4.32 2.38
N ASN A 2 -20.83 5.31 3.25
CA ASN A 2 -19.96 6.45 2.93
C ASN A 2 -18.53 5.91 2.84
N ASN A 3 -18.11 5.51 1.64
CA ASN A 3 -16.71 5.37 1.32
C ASN A 3 -16.16 6.80 1.21
N GLU A 4 -15.80 7.40 2.34
CA GLU A 4 -14.67 8.32 2.34
C GLU A 4 -13.46 7.46 1.99
N GLU A 5 -13.33 7.17 0.70
CA GLU A 5 -12.46 6.16 0.13
C GLU A 5 -11.04 6.70 0.27
N ALA A 6 -10.47 6.50 1.46
CA ALA A 6 -9.10 6.84 1.76
C ALA A 6 -8.24 6.12 0.72
N SER A 7 -7.82 6.90 -0.28
CA SER A 7 -7.03 6.39 -1.39
C SER A 7 -5.60 6.25 -0.89
N TYR A 8 -5.02 5.07 -1.06
CA TYR A 8 -3.64 4.80 -0.67
C TYR A 8 -2.84 4.49 -1.94
N GLN A 9 -1.68 5.13 -2.07
CA GLN A 9 -0.75 4.86 -3.13
C GLN A 9 0.37 3.96 -2.62
N LEU A 10 0.63 2.87 -3.34
CA LEU A 10 1.71 1.94 -3.04
C LEU A 10 3.07 2.57 -3.38
N LEU A 11 4.06 2.35 -2.53
CA LEU A 11 5.40 2.92 -2.64
C LEU A 11 6.43 1.84 -3.00
N ALA A 12 7.54 2.26 -3.60
CA ALA A 12 8.71 1.45 -3.96
C ALA A 12 9.38 0.74 -2.76
N GLY A 13 9.03 1.11 -1.52
CA GLY A 13 9.46 0.40 -0.31
C GLY A 13 8.77 -0.94 -0.08
N SER A 14 7.75 -1.28 -0.88
CA SER A 14 7.04 -2.56 -0.81
C SER A 14 7.95 -3.72 -1.24
N ARG A 15 7.78 -4.88 -0.61
CA ARG A 15 8.66 -6.04 -0.83
C ARG A 15 7.85 -7.33 -0.90
N LEU A 16 8.31 -8.25 -1.74
CA LEU A 16 7.80 -9.61 -1.79
C LEU A 16 8.65 -10.51 -0.91
N SER A 17 8.00 -11.46 -0.25
CA SER A 17 8.63 -12.52 0.52
C SER A 17 7.98 -13.86 0.17
N PHE A 18 8.66 -14.94 0.51
CA PHE A 18 8.11 -16.29 0.41
C PHE A 18 6.82 -16.46 1.25
N ILE A 19 6.79 -15.81 2.42
CA ILE A 19 5.69 -15.93 3.40
C ILE A 19 4.51 -14.98 3.06
N GLY A 20 4.71 -13.98 2.21
CA GLY A 20 3.70 -12.97 1.93
C GLY A 20 4.25 -11.72 1.23
N CYS A 21 3.53 -10.61 1.32
CA CYS A 21 3.95 -9.34 0.76
C CYS A 21 3.90 -8.21 1.81
N TRP A 22 4.97 -7.42 1.83
CA TRP A 22 5.08 -6.19 2.62
C TRP A 22 4.67 -5.02 1.73
N LEU A 23 3.56 -4.35 2.08
CA LEU A 23 3.03 -3.22 1.33
C LEU A 23 3.30 -1.95 2.11
N VAL A 24 4.04 -1.04 1.50
CA VAL A 24 4.32 0.29 2.04
C VAL A 24 3.48 1.28 1.25
N MET A 25 2.57 1.98 1.93
CA MET A 25 1.61 2.86 1.30
C MET A 25 1.66 4.26 1.89
N ARG A 26 1.37 5.27 1.06
CA ARG A 26 1.10 6.65 1.51
C ARG A 26 -0.36 6.96 1.22
N GLN A 27 -1.04 7.62 2.16
CA GLN A 27 -2.40 8.09 1.92
C GLN A 27 -2.34 9.25 0.91
N ASN A 28 -3.10 9.13 -0.17
CA ASN A 28 -3.29 10.19 -1.15
C ASN A 28 -4.36 11.15 -0.61
N VAL A 29 -3.98 11.95 0.39
CA VAL A 29 -4.87 13.01 0.88
C VAL A 29 -4.71 14.22 -0.04
N PRO A 30 -5.80 14.75 -0.62
CA PRO A 30 -5.71 15.99 -1.37
C PRO A 30 -5.13 17.09 -0.48
N ALA A 31 -4.07 17.74 -0.95
CA ALA A 31 -3.27 18.75 -0.23
C ALA A 31 -4.08 19.94 0.33
N VAL A 32 -5.35 20.06 -0.06
CA VAL A 32 -6.29 21.09 0.39
C VAL A 32 -6.76 20.86 1.84
N PHE A 33 -6.63 19.65 2.40
CA PHE A 33 -7.20 19.29 3.70
C PHE A 33 -6.20 18.94 4.81
N LEU A 34 -4.88 18.96 4.54
CA LEU A 34 -3.90 18.56 5.55
C LEU A 34 -3.16 19.77 6.17
N PRO A 35 -3.15 19.90 7.51
CA PRO A 35 -2.19 20.76 8.20
C PRO A 35 -0.76 20.35 7.82
N LYS A 36 0.13 21.33 7.61
CA LYS A 36 1.53 21.11 7.19
C LYS A 36 2.32 20.16 8.11
N ASP A 37 1.91 19.99 9.37
CA ASP A 37 2.54 19.08 10.33
C ASP A 37 2.16 17.60 10.13
N LEU A 38 1.07 17.29 9.40
CA LEU A 38 0.68 15.92 9.05
C LEU A 38 1.21 15.48 7.68
N LEU A 39 1.84 16.39 6.93
CA LEU A 39 2.40 16.13 5.60
C LEU A 39 3.60 15.16 5.65
N GLU A 40 4.22 14.99 6.84
CA GLU A 40 5.03 13.84 7.19
C GLU A 40 4.15 12.63 7.53
N THR A 41 3.26 12.23 6.62
CA THR A 41 2.46 11.03 6.80
C THR A 41 3.41 9.83 6.85
N ILE A 42 3.62 9.28 8.04
CA ILE A 42 4.35 8.04 8.25
C ILE A 42 3.76 7.01 7.28
N PRO A 43 4.59 6.39 6.42
CA PRO A 43 4.08 5.43 5.46
C PRO A 43 3.42 4.27 6.21
N LYS A 44 2.19 3.96 5.82
CA LYS A 44 1.44 2.84 6.39
C LYS A 44 2.05 1.56 5.86
N GLN A 45 2.48 0.70 6.76
CA GLN A 45 3.04 -0.61 6.44
C GLN A 45 1.98 -1.67 6.74
N LEU A 46 1.74 -2.55 5.78
CA LEU A 46 0.82 -3.68 5.90
C LEU A 46 1.53 -4.94 5.44
N PHE A 47 1.38 -6.01 6.21
CA PHE A 47 1.78 -7.33 5.78
C PHE A 47 0.57 -8.16 5.42
N ILE A 48 0.62 -8.80 4.25
CA ILE A 48 -0.38 -9.78 3.84
C ILE A 48 0.30 -11.13 3.75
N PHE A 49 -0.19 -12.10 4.51
CA PHE A 49 0.27 -13.48 4.43
C PHE A 49 -0.17 -14.09 3.10
N ARG A 50 0.73 -14.87 2.49
CA ARG A 50 0.46 -15.55 1.22
C ARG A 50 -0.79 -16.44 1.30
N ASP A 51 -0.98 -17.14 2.40
CA ASP A 51 -2.13 -18.04 2.60
C ASP A 51 -3.47 -17.30 2.77
N SER A 52 -3.42 -15.99 3.01
CA SER A 52 -4.62 -15.15 3.15
C SER A 52 -5.15 -14.60 1.82
N ILE A 53 -4.42 -14.79 0.71
CA ILE A 53 -4.79 -14.29 -0.60
C ILE A 53 -4.65 -15.38 -1.66
N ASN A 54 -5.51 -15.31 -2.68
CA ASN A 54 -5.46 -16.28 -3.77
C ASN A 54 -4.19 -16.09 -4.61
N GLU A 55 -3.71 -17.14 -5.27
CA GLU A 55 -2.47 -17.12 -6.05
C GLU A 55 -2.48 -16.08 -7.19
N GLN A 56 -3.65 -15.88 -7.80
CA GLN A 56 -3.84 -14.86 -8.84
C GLN A 56 -3.66 -13.45 -8.29
N ASP A 57 -4.20 -13.18 -7.09
CA ASP A 57 -4.11 -11.87 -6.46
C ASP A 57 -2.70 -11.62 -5.94
N TYR A 58 -2.04 -12.65 -5.39
CA TYR A 58 -0.62 -12.58 -5.07
C TYR A 58 0.22 -12.23 -6.29
N SER A 59 -0.03 -12.87 -7.44
CA SER A 59 0.68 -12.61 -8.69
C SER A 59 0.47 -11.17 -9.20
N ARG A 60 -0.75 -10.65 -9.06
CA ARG A 60 -1.07 -9.25 -9.41
C ARG A 60 -0.32 -8.27 -8.52
N ILE A 61 -0.38 -8.45 -7.19
CA ILE A 61 0.34 -7.61 -6.23
C ILE A 61 1.84 -7.68 -6.49
N ALA A 62 2.37 -8.88 -6.75
CA ALA A 62 3.77 -9.07 -7.07
C ALA A 62 4.19 -8.30 -8.32
N SER A 63 3.39 -8.35 -9.38
CA SER A 63 3.62 -7.59 -10.61
C SER A 63 3.67 -6.08 -10.35
N VAL A 64 2.70 -5.55 -9.59
CA VAL A 64 2.63 -4.13 -9.23
C VAL A 64 3.84 -3.70 -8.40
N ILE A 65 4.22 -4.48 -7.38
CA ILE A 65 5.41 -4.20 -6.57
C ILE A 65 6.66 -4.15 -7.45
N LYS A 66 6.80 -5.10 -8.38
CA LYS A 66 7.92 -5.17 -9.32
C LYS A 66 7.98 -3.99 -10.30
N GLN A 67 6.84 -3.37 -10.61
CA GLN A 67 6.78 -2.17 -11.46
C GLN A 67 7.13 -0.89 -10.70
N LEU A 68 7.16 -0.94 -9.36
CA LEU A 68 7.53 0.19 -8.50
C LEU A 68 9.00 0.17 -8.09
N GLU A 69 9.72 -0.93 -8.35
CA GLU A 69 11.19 -1.04 -8.22
C GLU A 69 11.89 -0.44 -9.43
#